data_AF-A0A924LH78-F1
#
_entry.id   AF-A0A924LH78-F1
#
_cell.length_a   1.000
_cell.length_b   1.000
_cell.length_c   1.000
_cell.angle_alpha   90.00
_cell.angle_beta   90.00
_cell.angle_gamma   90.00
#
_symmetry.space_group_name_H-M   'P 1'
#
loop_
_entity.id
_entity.type
_entity.pdbx_description
1 polymer ?
#
loop_
_entity_poly.entity_id
_entity_poly.type
_entity_poly.pdbx_seq_one_letter_code
_entity_poly.pdbx_strand_id
1 'polypeptide(L)' 'MLHLSESGRRLSVDGDLLVDGERDEYAKIYRHFATLLQAGASTVDSVPLQLTADILLQGKTIHVGPIRLSKMA' A
#
# COMPACT_ATOMS: atom_id res chain seq x y z
N MET A 1 -4.88 -17.31 12.70
CA MET A 1 -4.08 -16.08 12.50
C MET A 1 -4.06 -15.73 11.02
N LEU A 2 -4.50 -14.53 10.66
CA LEU A 2 -4.43 -14.00 9.29
C LEU A 2 -3.10 -13.27 9.10
N HIS A 3 -2.42 -13.54 7.98
CA HIS A 3 -1.15 -12.92 7.65
C HIS A 3 -1.13 -12.49 6.17
N LEU A 4 -0.95 -11.18 5.95
CA LEU A 4 -0.69 -10.61 4.64
C LEU A 4 0.80 -10.28 4.54
N SER A 5 1.43 -10.72 3.45
CA SER A 5 2.84 -10.47 3.18
C SER A 5 3.06 -10.13 1.71
N GLU A 6 4.29 -9.75 1.34
CA GLU A 6 4.64 -9.36 -0.03
C GLU A 6 3.70 -8.25 -0.56
N SER A 7 3.48 -7.22 0.26
CA SER A 7 2.56 -6.11 -0.06
C SER A 7 1.13 -6.58 -0.40
N GLY A 8 0.65 -7.63 0.27
CA GLY A 8 -0.69 -8.17 0.08
C GLY A 8 -0.80 -9.21 -1.03
N ARG A 9 0.29 -9.56 -1.70
CA ARG A 9 0.32 -10.60 -2.74
C ARG A 9 0.08 -12.00 -2.18
N ARG A 10 0.54 -12.25 -0.95
CA ARG A 10 0.37 -13.54 -0.25
C ARG A 10 -0.54 -13.39 0.96
N LEU A 11 -1.54 -14.27 1.03
CA LEU A 11 -2.44 -14.41 2.18
C LEU A 11 -2.31 -15.82 2.76
N SER A 12 -2.01 -15.90 4.04
CA SER A 12 -2.05 -17.14 4.81
C SER A 12 -3.06 -17.03 5.96
N VAL A 13 -3.73 -18.13 6.27
CA VAL A 13 -4.64 -18.26 7.41
C VAL A 13 -4.23 -19.50 8.19
N ASP A 14 -3.95 -19.32 9.48
CA ASP A 14 -3.52 -20.40 10.39
C ASP A 14 -2.27 -21.16 9.90
N GLY A 15 -1.41 -20.46 9.14
CA GLY A 15 -0.19 -21.02 8.57
C GLY A 15 -0.37 -21.56 7.14
N ASP A 16 -1.60 -21.81 6.71
CA ASP A 16 -1.90 -22.32 5.37
C ASP A 16 -1.95 -21.18 4.35
N LEU A 17 -1.16 -21.30 3.27
CA LEU A 17 -1.17 -20.36 2.17
C LEU A 17 -2.46 -20.52 1.36
N LEU A 18 -3.32 -19.51 1.38
CA LEU A 18 -4.60 -19.52 0.66
C LEU A 18 -4.53 -18.77 -0.67
N VAL A 19 -3.74 -17.70 -0.75
CA VAL A 19 -3.57 -16.92 -1.97
C VAL A 19 -2.10 -16.65 -2.22
N ASP A 20 -1.67 -16.94 -3.44
CA ASP A 20 -0.38 -16.53 -3.99
C ASP A 20 -0.64 -15.78 -5.31
N GLY A 21 -0.82 -14.46 -5.20
CA GLY A 21 -1.25 -13.63 -6.31
C GLY A 21 -0.13 -13.27 -7.28
N GLU A 22 -0.52 -12.92 -8.51
CA GLU A 22 0.35 -12.26 -9.49
C GLU A 22 0.52 -10.77 -9.16
N ARG A 23 1.68 -10.22 -9.52
CA ARG A 23 2.00 -8.79 -9.44
C ARG A 23 1.41 -8.03 -10.64
N ASP A 24 0.08 -7.97 -10.69
CA ASP A 24 -0.68 -7.27 -11.75
C ASP A 24 -1.40 -6.02 -11.20
N GLU A 25 -0.81 -5.32 -10.22
CA GLU A 25 -1.46 -4.20 -9.54
C GLU A 25 -1.75 -3.05 -10.51
N TYR A 26 -0.80 -2.71 -11.37
CA TYR A 26 -0.96 -1.61 -12.31
C TYR A 26 -2.03 -1.88 -13.37
N ALA A 27 -2.11 -3.09 -13.95
CA ALA A 27 -3.17 -3.34 -14.92
C ALA A 27 -4.54 -3.37 -14.25
N LYS A 28 -4.66 -3.84 -13.01
CA LYS A 28 -5.89 -3.71 -12.21
C LYS A 28 -6.29 -2.23 -12.03
N ILE A 29 -5.33 -1.35 -11.72
CA ILE A 29 -5.57 0.10 -11.63
C ILE A 29 -6.12 0.65 -12.95
N TYR A 30 -5.50 0.33 -14.09
CA TYR A 30 -5.97 0.83 -15.40
C TYR A 30 -7.34 0.28 -15.79
N ARG A 31 -7.64 -1.01 -15.51
CA ARG A 31 -8.96 -1.58 -15.73
C ARG A 31 -10.03 -0.87 -14.91
N HIS A 32 -9.75 -0.59 -13.64
CA HIS A 32 -10.65 0.16 -12.78
C HIS A 32 -10.84 1.60 -13.28
N PHE A 33 -9.75 2.27 -13.66
CA PHE A 33 -9.81 3.63 -14.20
C PHE A 33 -10.65 3.71 -15.49
N ALA A 34 -10.50 2.75 -16.41
CA ALA A 34 -11.33 2.68 -17.61
C ALA A 34 -12.83 2.54 -17.29
N THR A 35 -13.16 1.76 -16.25
CA THR A 35 -14.54 1.60 -15.76
C THR A 35 -15.09 2.94 -15.24
N LEU A 36 -14.29 3.70 -14.49
CA LEU A 36 -14.68 5.03 -13.99
C LEU A 36 -14.91 6.03 -15.11
N LEU A 37 -14.05 6.03 -16.14
CA LEU A 37 -14.22 6.89 -17.31
C LEU A 37 -15.53 6.60 -18.06
N GLN A 38 -15.85 5.32 -18.27
CA GLN A 38 -17.11 4.92 -18.92
C GLN A 38 -18.34 5.33 -18.10
N ALA A 39 -18.24 5.28 -16.77
CA ALA A 39 -19.31 5.68 -15.87
C ALA A 39 -19.38 7.20 -15.64
N GLY A 40 -18.40 7.99 -16.12
CA GLY A 40 -18.28 9.41 -15.81
C GLY A 40 -18.09 9.68 -14.31
N ALA A 41 -17.48 8.73 -13.58
CA ALA A 41 -17.36 8.75 -12.14
C ALA A 41 -15.91 9.00 -11.70
N SER A 42 -15.77 9.37 -10.42
CA SER A 42 -14.48 9.53 -9.76
C SER A 42 -14.42 8.64 -8.53
N THR A 43 -13.24 8.10 -8.23
CA THR A 43 -12.98 7.41 -6.96
C THR A 43 -11.75 8.03 -6.32
N VAL A 44 -11.95 8.61 -5.15
CA VAL A 44 -10.91 9.28 -4.37
C VAL A 44 -11.09 8.83 -2.92
N ASP A 45 -10.08 8.13 -2.39
CA ASP A 45 -10.00 7.78 -0.98
C ASP A 45 -8.82 8.52 -0.35
N SER A 46 -9.14 9.49 0.51
CA SER A 46 -8.14 10.31 1.21
C SER A 46 -7.70 9.72 2.54
N VAL A 47 -8.32 8.64 3.03
CA VAL A 47 -8.07 8.10 4.38
C VAL A 47 -6.60 7.76 4.61
N PRO A 48 -5.86 7.10 3.68
CA PRO A 48 -4.44 6.81 3.90
C PRO A 48 -3.58 8.07 4.07
N LEU A 49 -3.90 9.12 3.30
CA LEU A 49 -3.18 10.39 3.38
C LEU A 49 -3.53 11.15 4.67
N GLN A 50 -4.80 11.14 5.07
CA GLN A 50 -5.24 11.73 6.33
C GLN A 50 -4.57 11.07 7.53
N LEU A 51 -4.52 9.73 7.59
CA LEU A 51 -3.80 9.01 8.65
C LEU A 51 -2.32 9.40 8.70
N THR A 52 -1.68 9.56 7.53
CA THR A 52 -0.29 10.03 7.46
C THR A 52 -0.15 11.45 8.01
N ALA A 53 -1.07 12.34 7.67
CA ALA A 53 -1.09 13.71 8.19
C ALA A 53 -1.30 13.74 9.71
N ASP A 54 -2.20 12.91 10.24
CA ASP A 54 -2.46 12.79 11.66
C ASP A 54 -1.23 12.29 12.43
N ILE A 55 -0.53 11.28 11.89
CA ILE A 55 0.72 10.77 12.45
C ILE A 55 1.78 11.88 12.49
N LEU A 56 1.88 12.70 11.44
CA LEU A 56 2.84 13.80 11.40
C LEU A 56 2.46 14.96 12.35
N LEU A 57 1.16 15.19 12.56
CA LEU A 57 0.67 16.25 13.44
C LEU A 57 0.76 15.88 14.93
N GLN A 58 0.46 14.62 15.27
CA GLN A 58 0.35 14.15 16.65
C GLN A 58 1.55 13.32 17.12
N GLY A 59 2.36 12.80 16.19
CA GLY A 59 3.46 11.90 16.48
C GLY A 59 4.59 12.58 17.25
N LYS A 60 5.23 11.82 18.15
CA LYS A 60 6.46 12.26 18.81
C LYS A 60 7.62 12.20 17.81
N THR A 61 8.19 13.35 17.49
CA THR A 61 9.41 13.43 16.67
C THR A 61 10.62 12.93 17.46
N ILE A 62 11.34 11.96 16.88
CA ILE A 62 12.59 11.44 17.42
C ILE A 62 13.70 11.77 16.43
N HIS A 63 14.67 12.57 16.87
CA HIS A 63 15.86 12.83 16.06
C HIS A 63 16.80 11.62 16.14
N VAL A 64 17.15 11.11 14.96
CA VAL A 64 18.16 10.07 14.80
C VAL A 64 19.37 10.65 14.08
N GLY A 65 20.53 10.01 14.22
CA GLY A 65 21.74 10.42 13.51
C GLY A 65 21.56 10.41 11.98
N PRO A 66 22.49 11.02 11.23
CA PRO A 66 22.37 11.12 9.78
C PRO A 66 22.31 9.75 9.12
N ILE A 67 21.39 9.58 8.17
CA ILE A 67 21.35 8.38 7.32
C ILE A 67 22.53 8.46 6.34
N ARG A 68 23.47 7.51 6.46
CA ARG A 68 24.52 7.29 5.47
C ARG A 68 23.95 6.37 4.39
N LEU A 69 23.61 6.93 3.23
CA LEU A 69 23.34 6.12 2.05
C LEU A 69 24.67 5.63 1.50
N SER A 70 25.07 4.40 1.83
CA SER A 70 26.14 3.73 1.08
C SER A 70 25.64 3.56 -0.36
N LYS A 71 26.33 4.18 -1.31
CA LYS A 71 26.12 3.94 -2.74
C LYS A 71 26.05 2.42 -2.96
N MET A 72 24.90 1.93 -3.42
CA MET A 72 24.84 0.62 -4.07
C MET A 72 25.69 0.76 -5.33
N ALA A 73 26.92 0.24 -5.26
CA ALA A 73 27.77 -0.01 -6.42
C ALA A 73 27.42 -1.39 -6.99
#